data_AF-A0A3D2KNP1-F1
#
_entry.id   AF-A0A3D2KNP1-F1
#
_cell.length_a   1.000
_cell.length_b   1.000
_cell.length_c   1.000
_cell.angle_alpha   90.00
_cell.angle_beta   90.00
_cell.angle_gamma   90.00
#
_symmetry.space_group_name_H-M   'P 1'
#
loop_
_entity.id
_entity.type
_entity.pdbx_description
1 polymer ?
#
loop_
_entity_poly.entity_id
_entity_poly.type
_entity_poly.pdbx_seq_one_letter_code
_entity_poly.pdbx_strand_id
1 'polypeptide(L)'
;DAFDRRKIVIGVLRACEKRPVSAEQIENLAAEVEREVRRLGYDEIPSKVIGELVVERLRKLDEVAYVRFASVYRRFADLEEFKREVERLRKL
;
A
#
# COMPACT_ATOMS: atom_id res chain seq x y z
N ASP A 1 -12.03 -12.58 7.33
CA ASP A 1 -11.56 -11.76 8.46
C ASP A 1 -12.24 -10.41 8.47
N ALA A 2 -12.52 -9.87 9.66
CA ALA A 2 -12.96 -8.49 9.81
C ALA A 2 -11.86 -7.50 9.39
N PHE A 3 -12.29 -6.32 8.93
CA PHE A 3 -11.39 -5.20 8.67
C PHE A 3 -10.66 -4.78 9.95
N ASP A 4 -9.33 -4.65 9.89
CA ASP A 4 -8.51 -4.16 11.00
C ASP A 4 -7.44 -3.23 10.45
N ARG A 5 -7.58 -1.93 10.75
CA ARG A 5 -6.62 -0.88 10.33
C ARG A 5 -5.20 -1.18 10.79
N ARG A 6 -5.00 -1.89 11.90
CA ARG A 6 -3.65 -2.25 12.40
C ARG A 6 -2.90 -3.13 11.40
N LYS A 7 -3.61 -3.98 10.63
CA LYS A 7 -2.99 -4.78 9.57
C LYS A 7 -2.38 -3.90 8.47
N ILE A 8 -3.01 -2.76 8.16
CA ILE A 8 -2.47 -1.76 7.22
C ILE A 8 -1.22 -1.12 7.80
N VAL A 9 -1.29 -0.61 9.04
CA VAL A 9 -0.15 0.04 9.71
C VAL A 9 1.07 -0.89 9.73
N ILE A 10 0.90 -2.15 10.15
CA ILE A 10 2.00 -3.13 10.22
C ILE A 10 2.58 -3.40 8.83
N GLY A 11 1.73 -3.57 7.81
CA GLY A 11 2.18 -3.81 6.43
C GLY A 11 2.98 -2.64 5.86
N VAL A 12 2.48 -1.42 6.07
CA VAL A 12 3.13 -0.19 5.60
C VAL A 12 4.42 0.09 6.38
N LEU A 13 4.44 -0.14 7.69
CA LEU A 13 5.63 0.00 8.52
C LEU A 13 6.78 -0.88 8.02
N ARG A 14 6.49 -2.15 7.69
CA ARG A 14 7.47 -3.07 7.10
C ARG A 14 7.98 -2.56 5.75
N ALA A 15 7.10 -2.04 4.90
CA ALA A 15 7.49 -1.50 3.61
C ALA A 15 8.39 -0.25 3.75
N CYS A 16 8.13 0.58 4.77
CA CYS A 16 8.85 1.82 5.07
C CYS A 16 10.15 1.61 5.86
N GLU A 17 10.60 0.38 6.12
CA GLU A 17 11.81 0.14 6.89
C GLU A 17 13.04 0.84 6.25
N LYS A 18 13.75 1.65 7.05
CA LYS A 18 14.90 2.48 6.63
C LYS A 18 14.55 3.51 5.54
N ARG A 19 13.28 3.94 5.47
CA ARG A 19 12.81 5.04 4.61
C ARG A 19 12.55 6.29 5.45
N PRO A 20 12.63 7.50 4.86
CA PRO A 20 12.33 8.75 5.56
C PRO A 20 10.82 8.96 5.69
N VAL A 21 10.11 7.99 6.28
CA VAL A 21 8.67 8.02 6.49
C VAL A 21 8.40 7.89 7.99
N SER A 22 7.77 8.91 8.57
CA SER A 22 7.43 8.94 9.99
C SER A 22 6.27 8.01 10.33
N ALA A 23 6.19 7.58 11.59
CA ALA A 23 5.06 6.80 12.09
C ALA A 23 3.72 7.55 11.92
N GLU A 24 3.72 8.88 12.11
CA GLU A 24 2.55 9.72 11.90
C GLU A 24 2.05 9.68 10.44
N GLN A 25 2.95 9.75 9.46
CA GLN A 25 2.57 9.61 8.05
C GLN A 25 1.95 8.23 7.75
N ILE A 26 2.43 7.18 8.39
CA ILE A 26 1.88 5.81 8.25
C ILE A 26 0.48 5.72 8.87
N GLU A 27 0.30 6.26 10.07
CA GLU A 27 -0.99 6.32 10.76
C GLU A 27 -2.02 7.12 9.95
N ASN A 28 -1.62 8.27 9.41
CA ASN A 28 -2.46 9.11 8.55
C ASN A 28 -2.86 8.38 7.27
N LEU A 29 -1.92 7.70 6.61
CA LEU A 29 -2.20 6.86 5.44
C LEU A 29 -3.22 5.78 5.79
N ALA A 30 -3.03 5.05 6.90
CA ALA A 30 -3.94 4.00 7.31
C ALA A 30 -5.34 4.53 7.65
N ALA A 31 -5.43 5.72 8.28
CA ALA A 31 -6.68 6.38 8.58
C ALA A 31 -7.42 6.83 7.30
N GLU A 32 -6.70 7.33 6.29
CA GLU A 32 -7.30 7.65 5.00
C GLU A 32 -7.84 6.41 4.28
N VAL A 33 -7.10 5.30 4.29
CA VAL A 33 -7.58 4.04 3.70
C VAL A 33 -8.83 3.56 4.42
N GLU A 34 -8.85 3.59 5.76
CA GLU A 34 -10.05 3.23 6.53
C GLU A 34 -11.26 4.12 6.15
N ARG A 35 -11.05 5.44 6.02
CA ARG A 35 -12.13 6.35 5.60
C ARG A 35 -12.68 5.99 4.23
N GLU A 36 -11.81 5.69 3.27
CA GLU A 36 -12.24 5.28 1.93
C GLU A 36 -12.99 3.93 1.94
N VAL A 37 -12.47 2.95 2.66
CA VAL A 37 -13.13 1.64 2.84
C VAL A 37 -14.54 1.81 3.40
N ARG A 38 -14.71 2.65 4.44
CA ARG A 38 -16.04 2.96 5.00
C ARG A 38 -16.94 3.70 4.01
N ARG A 39 -16.38 4.62 3.21
CA ARG A 39 -17.12 5.40 2.21
C ARG A 39 -17.68 4.53 1.09
N LEU A 40 -17.00 3.44 0.74
CA LEU A 40 -17.47 2.50 -0.29
C LEU A 40 -18.77 1.78 0.11
N GLY A 41 -19.09 1.69 1.40
CA GLY A 41 -20.39 1.22 1.88
C GLY A 41 -20.70 -0.26 1.64
N TYR A 42 -19.69 -1.07 1.31
CA TYR A 42 -19.86 -2.51 1.13
C TYR A 42 -19.74 -3.26 2.47
N ASP A 43 -20.59 -4.26 2.65
CA ASP A 43 -20.52 -5.18 3.80
C ASP A 43 -19.24 -6.03 3.79
N GLU A 44 -18.76 -6.38 2.60
CA GLU A 44 -17.51 -7.10 2.38
C GLU A 44 -16.66 -6.40 1.32
N ILE A 45 -15.37 -6.18 1.62
CA ILE A 45 -14.41 -5.59 0.70
C ILE A 45 -13.28 -6.58 0.43
N PRO A 46 -12.95 -6.86 -0.85
CA PRO A 46 -11.78 -7.64 -1.19
C PRO A 46 -10.52 -6.97 -0.66
N SER A 47 -9.63 -7.73 -0.01
CA SER A 47 -8.31 -7.22 0.45
C SER A 47 -7.50 -6.58 -0.68
N LYS A 48 -7.80 -6.96 -1.93
CA LYS A 48 -7.20 -6.39 -3.13
C LYS A 48 -7.46 -4.87 -3.24
N VAL A 49 -8.70 -4.45 -3.00
CA VAL A 49 -9.11 -3.04 -3.04
C VAL A 49 -8.38 -2.25 -1.94
N ILE A 50 -8.26 -2.82 -0.74
CA ILE A 50 -7.51 -2.20 0.36
C ILE A 50 -6.03 -2.04 -0.03
N GLY A 51 -5.43 -3.06 -0.63
CA GLY A 51 -4.06 -3.03 -1.12
C GLY A 51 -3.82 -1.93 -2.16
N GLU A 52 -4.78 -1.72 -3.08
CA GLU A 52 -4.75 -0.63 -4.06
C GLU A 52 -4.78 0.74 -3.38
N LEU A 53 -5.70 0.96 -2.45
CA LEU A 53 -5.80 2.23 -1.70
C LEU A 53 -4.53 2.55 -0.91
N VAL A 54 -3.86 1.53 -0.36
CA VAL A 54 -2.57 1.68 0.33
C VAL A 54 -1.47 2.05 -0.66
N VAL A 55 -1.38 1.32 -1.77
CA VAL A 55 -0.39 1.54 -2.83
C VAL A 55 -0.47 2.96 -3.40
N GLU A 56 -1.67 3.46 -3.68
CA GLU A 56 -1.88 4.80 -4.24
C GLU A 56 -1.34 5.90 -3.35
N ARG A 57 -1.52 5.76 -2.03
CA ARG A 57 -1.01 6.71 -1.03
C ARG A 57 0.47 6.55 -0.79
N LEU A 58 0.92 5.29 -0.69
CA LEU A 58 2.32 4.99 -0.42
C LEU A 58 3.22 5.45 -1.57
N ARG A 59 2.75 5.38 -2.82
CA ARG A 59 3.46 5.90 -3.99
C ARG A 59 3.75 7.40 -3.91
N LYS A 60 2.83 8.17 -3.31
CA LYS A 60 3.02 9.62 -3.08
C LYS A 60 3.97 9.91 -1.92
N LEU A 61 4.08 8.96 -0.98
CA LEU A 61 4.85 9.10 0.24
C LEU A 61 6.31 8.68 0.05
N ASP A 62 6.54 7.52 -0.57
CA ASP A 62 7.88 6.99 -0.86
C ASP A 62 7.81 5.89 -1.94
N GLU A 63 8.51 6.08 -3.06
CA GLU A 63 8.48 5.14 -4.19
C GLU A 63 9.09 3.77 -3.85
N VAL A 64 10.11 3.73 -2.99
CA VAL A 64 10.77 2.47 -2.61
C VAL A 64 9.88 1.65 -1.68
N ALA A 65 9.24 2.29 -0.69
CA ALA A 65 8.25 1.67 0.17
C ALA A 65 7.05 1.18 -0.66
N TYR A 66 6.60 1.98 -1.63
CA TYR A 66 5.58 1.56 -2.59
C TYR A 66 5.95 0.24 -3.27
N VAL A 67 7.13 0.16 -3.89
CA VAL A 67 7.59 -1.06 -4.58
C VAL A 67 7.62 -2.25 -3.64
N ARG A 68 8.16 -2.09 -2.42
CA ARG A 68 8.23 -3.17 -1.41
C ARG A 68 6.84 -3.68 -1.01
N PHE A 69 5.91 -2.77 -0.76
CA PHE A 69 4.54 -3.14 -0.43
C PHE A 69 3.83 -3.82 -1.62
N ALA A 70 3.97 -3.24 -2.81
CA ALA A 70 3.39 -3.76 -4.04
C ALA A 70 3.90 -5.16 -4.38
N SER A 71 5.16 -5.50 -4.08
CA SER A 71 5.70 -6.86 -4.27
C SER A 71 4.97 -7.93 -3.48
N VAL A 72 4.52 -7.61 -2.25
CA VAL A 72 3.74 -8.56 -1.43
C VAL A 72 2.28 -8.58 -1.87
N TYR A 73 1.74 -7.39 -2.16
CA TYR A 73 0.34 -7.23 -2.54
C TYR A 73 0.01 -7.83 -3.91
N ARG A 74 0.76 -7.46 -4.96
CA ARG A 74 0.51 -7.87 -6.34
C ARG A 74 1.03 -9.27 -6.67
N ARG A 75 1.93 -9.83 -5.85
CA ARG A 75 2.59 -11.13 -6.06
C ARG A 75 3.05 -11.29 -7.50
N PHE A 76 3.98 -10.44 -7.93
CA PHE A 76 4.53 -10.50 -9.27
C PHE A 76 4.95 -11.92 -9.63
N ALA A 77 4.50 -12.40 -10.79
CA ALA A 77 4.70 -13.78 -11.22
C ALA A 77 6.16 -14.05 -11.58
N ASP A 78 6.86 -13.04 -12.10
CA ASP A 78 8.25 -13.12 -12.51
C ASP A 78 8.99 -11.78 -12.35
N LEU A 79 10.31 -11.85 -12.54
CA LEU A 79 11.19 -10.69 -12.47
C LEU A 79 10.87 -9.64 -13.54
N GLU A 80 10.35 -10.06 -14.70
CA GLU A 80 10.02 -9.15 -15.80
C GLU A 80 8.79 -8.29 -15.45
N GLU A 81 7.79 -8.85 -14.77
CA GLU A 81 6.65 -8.10 -14.25
C GLU A 81 7.09 -7.04 -13.23
N PHE A 82 8.01 -7.41 -12.34
CA PHE A 82 8.59 -6.48 -11.38
C PHE A 82 9.37 -5.35 -12.08
N LYS A 83 10.22 -5.67 -13.07
CA LYS A 83 10.96 -4.67 -13.86
C LYS A 83 10.00 -3.70 -14.56
N ARG A 84 8.95 -4.21 -15.23
CA ARG A 84 7.94 -3.38 -15.89
C ARG A 84 7.25 -2.40 -14.92
N GLU A 85 7.02 -2.82 -13.68
CA GLU A 85 6.45 -1.95 -12.66
C GLU A 85 7.44 -0.84 -12.24
N VAL A 86 8.71 -1.19 -12.04
CA VAL A 86 9.76 -0.20 -11.70
C VAL A 86 9.98 0.80 -12.85
N GLU A 87 9.94 0.34 -14.10
CA GLU A 87 10.01 1.23 -15.27
C GLU A 87 8.82 2.18 -15.36
N ARG A 88 7.61 1.73 -15.00
CA ARG A 88 6.42 2.58 -14.92
C ARG A 88 6.53 3.67 -13.85
N LEU A 89 7.33 3.46 -12.80
CA LEU A 89 7.62 4.52 -11.82
C LEU A 89 8.56 5.57 -12.40
N ARG A 90 9.60 5.15 -13.13
CA ARG A 90 10.63 6.05 -13.70
C ARG A 90 10.15 6.97 -14.82
N LYS A 91 8.98 6.69 -15.42
CA LYS A 91 8.45 7.45 -16.57
C LYS A 91 7.45 8.55 -16.18
N LEU A 92 7.30 8.82 -14.89
CA LEU A 92 6.52 9.94 -14.35
C LEU A 92 7.46 11.06 -13.89
#